data_AF-A0A7I7SAJ8-F1
#
_entry.id   AF-A0A7I7SAJ8-F1
#
_cell.length_a   1.000
_cell.length_b   1.000
_cell.length_c   1.000
_cell.angle_alpha   90.00
_cell.angle_beta   90.00
_cell.angle_gamma   90.00
#
_symmetry.space_group_name_H-M   'P 1'
#
loop_
_entity.id
_entity.type
_entity.pdbx_description
1 polymer ?
#
loop_
_entity_poly.entity_id
_entity_poly.type
_entity_poly.pdbx_seq_one_letter_code
_entity_poly.pdbx_strand_id
1 'polypeptide(L)'
;MAGLVVLAILVGFAIIVVAKSVALIPQAEAAVIERLGRYSRTISGQLTLLVPFIDRIRARVDLRERVVSFPPQPVITEDNLTLAIDTVVYFQVTNPQAAVYEISNYIVGVEQLTTTTLRNVVGGMTLEETFTSRDQINRQLRGVLDEATGRWGLRVARVELRSIDPPPSIQASMEKQMKADREKRAMILTAEGQRESAIKQAEGQKQSQILQAEGAKQAAILSAEADRQSRMLRAQGERAAAYLQAQGEAKAIEKTFAAIKAGRPTPEMLAYQYLQVLPEMAKGEANKMWVIPSDFGSALQGFTKLLGAPGEDGVFRYEPSPVDEDLPKPEDDSEEVADWFHTRTDPAIAQAVAKAEADARTPVEGSVPGPHQLSAPPETQ
;
A
#
# COMPACT_ATOMS: atom_id res chain seq x y z
N MET A 1 99.08 24.42 -32.47
CA MET A 1 97.90 25.32 -32.48
C MET A 1 96.97 25.04 -33.66
N ALA A 2 97.42 25.13 -34.92
CA ALA A 2 96.53 24.92 -36.09
C ALA A 2 95.83 23.54 -36.12
N GLY A 3 96.53 22.44 -35.82
CA GLY A 3 95.91 21.10 -35.80
C GLY A 3 94.82 20.92 -34.73
N LEU A 4 94.98 21.53 -33.55
CA LEU A 4 93.98 21.52 -32.49
C LEU A 4 92.72 22.31 -32.89
N VAL A 5 92.89 23.42 -33.60
CA VAL A 5 91.77 24.24 -34.11
C VAL A 5 90.97 23.48 -35.18
N VAL A 6 91.65 22.82 -36.13
CA VAL A 6 90.97 22.01 -37.17
C VAL A 6 90.22 20.82 -36.55
N LEU A 7 90.82 20.14 -35.57
CA LEU A 7 90.17 19.05 -34.85
C LEU A 7 88.91 19.55 -34.11
N ALA A 8 89.00 20.70 -33.42
CA ALA A 8 87.85 21.29 -32.73
C ALA A 8 86.70 21.65 -33.70
N ILE A 9 87.01 22.15 -34.90
CA ILE A 9 86.02 22.46 -35.94
C ILE A 9 85.35 21.17 -36.45
N LEU A 10 86.14 20.13 -36.74
CA LEU A 10 85.60 18.84 -37.20
C LEU A 10 84.71 18.17 -36.16
N VAL A 11 85.13 18.19 -34.89
CA VAL A 11 84.32 17.66 -33.78
C VAL A 11 83.04 18.48 -33.62
N GLY A 12 83.13 19.82 -33.66
CA GLY A 12 81.96 20.69 -33.61
C GLY A 12 80.99 20.44 -34.78
N PHE A 13 81.51 20.27 -35.99
CA PHE A 13 80.72 19.93 -37.18
C PHE A 13 80.04 18.55 -37.03
N ALA A 14 80.77 17.53 -36.56
CA ALA A 14 80.21 16.21 -36.32
C ALA A 14 79.07 16.24 -35.28
N ILE A 15 79.22 17.01 -34.20
CA ILE A 15 78.16 17.19 -33.18
C ILE A 15 76.92 17.84 -33.80
N ILE A 16 77.08 18.89 -34.62
CA ILE A 16 75.95 19.55 -35.30
C ILE A 16 75.23 18.59 -36.25
N VAL A 17 75.98 17.79 -37.01
CA VAL A 17 75.44 16.79 -37.93
C VAL A 17 74.62 15.75 -37.15
N VAL A 18 75.15 15.18 -36.07
CA VAL A 18 74.44 14.19 -35.25
C VAL A 18 73.19 14.81 -34.61
N ALA A 19 73.30 16.01 -34.03
CA ALA A 19 72.18 16.69 -33.39
C ALA A 19 71.04 17.01 -34.37
N LYS A 20 71.36 17.39 -35.62
CA LYS A 20 70.35 17.61 -36.68
C LYS A 20 69.83 16.32 -37.31
N SER A 21 70.54 15.21 -37.15
CA SER A 21 70.14 13.92 -37.73
C SER A 21 69.11 13.21 -36.86
N VAL A 22 69.07 13.43 -35.55
CA VAL A 22 68.16 12.72 -34.65
C VAL A 22 66.96 13.59 -34.32
N ALA A 23 65.77 13.14 -34.69
CA ALA A 23 64.51 13.77 -34.32
C ALA A 23 63.60 12.79 -33.57
N LEU A 24 63.12 13.22 -32.41
CA LEU A 24 62.12 12.49 -31.62
C LEU A 24 60.73 12.98 -32.00
N ILE A 25 59.87 12.05 -32.46
CA ILE A 25 58.47 12.33 -32.81
C ILE A 25 57.58 11.62 -31.78
N PRO A 26 56.71 12.36 -31.04
CA PRO A 26 55.75 11.75 -30.12
C PRO A 26 54.81 10.76 -30.81
N GLN A 27 54.27 9.78 -30.07
CA GLN A 27 53.32 8.80 -30.64
C GLN A 27 51.99 9.43 -31.09
N ALA A 28 51.56 10.51 -30.45
CA ALA A 28 50.34 11.23 -30.81
C ALA A 28 50.53 12.16 -32.02
N GLU A 29 51.75 12.30 -32.55
CA GLU A 29 52.05 13.16 -33.69
C GLU A 29 52.64 12.35 -34.84
N ALA A 30 52.37 12.80 -36.07
CA ALA A 30 53.05 12.36 -37.26
C ALA A 30 53.83 13.51 -37.88
N ALA A 31 55.09 13.25 -38.23
CA ALA A 31 55.91 14.19 -38.98
C ALA A 31 55.90 13.82 -40.46
N VAL A 32 55.53 14.79 -41.31
CA VAL A 32 55.64 14.69 -42.76
C VAL A 32 57.02 15.19 -43.17
N ILE A 33 57.83 14.32 -43.78
CA ILE A 33 59.22 14.61 -44.12
C ILE A 33 59.35 14.81 -45.63
N GLU A 34 60.04 15.87 -45.99
CA GLU A 34 60.43 16.21 -47.36
C GLU A 34 61.92 15.98 -47.58
N ARG A 35 62.26 15.49 -48.76
CA ARG A 35 63.62 15.38 -49.26
C ARG A 35 63.76 16.26 -50.49
N LEU A 36 64.60 17.29 -50.42
CA LEU A 36 64.78 18.27 -51.52
C LEU A 36 63.44 18.84 -52.05
N GLY A 37 62.46 19.04 -51.16
CA GLY A 37 61.14 19.59 -51.51
C GLY A 37 60.13 18.58 -52.09
N ARG A 38 60.47 17.29 -52.17
CA ARG A 38 59.50 16.23 -52.51
C ARG A 38 59.12 15.44 -51.26
N TYR A 39 57.87 14.99 -51.18
CA TYR A 39 57.44 14.05 -50.15
C TYR A 39 58.33 12.80 -50.15
N SER A 40 58.82 12.41 -48.98
CA SER A 40 59.63 11.20 -48.82
C SER A 40 58.91 10.14 -47.99
N ARG A 41 58.49 10.48 -46.76
CA ARG A 41 57.83 9.55 -45.85
C ARG A 41 57.12 10.28 -44.72
N THR A 42 56.15 9.61 -44.11
CA THR A 42 55.46 10.02 -42.88
C THR A 42 55.87 9.07 -41.76
N ILE A 43 56.31 9.60 -40.62
CA ILE A 43 56.70 8.78 -39.46
C ILE A 43 55.95 9.26 -38.22
N SER A 44 55.48 8.32 -37.39
CA SER A 44 54.86 8.57 -36.10
C SER A 44 55.50 7.71 -35.01
N GLY A 45 55.62 8.25 -33.79
CA GLY A 45 55.94 7.47 -32.59
C GLY A 45 57.29 6.77 -32.54
N GLN A 46 58.31 7.23 -33.28
CA GLN A 46 59.61 6.60 -33.39
C GLN A 46 60.76 7.62 -33.40
N LEU A 47 61.93 7.20 -32.91
CA LEU A 47 63.17 7.95 -33.09
C LEU A 47 63.56 7.89 -34.56
N THR A 48 63.55 9.04 -35.23
CA THR A 48 63.80 9.12 -36.67
C THR A 48 65.18 9.69 -36.95
N LEU A 49 65.95 8.98 -37.77
CA LEU A 49 67.18 9.50 -38.36
C LEU A 49 66.86 10.24 -39.67
N LEU A 50 67.11 11.54 -39.67
CA LEU A 50 67.02 12.45 -40.81
C LEU A 50 68.40 12.64 -41.43
N VAL A 51 68.49 12.67 -42.75
CA VAL A 51 69.73 13.08 -43.41
C VAL A 51 69.85 14.60 -43.28
N PRO A 52 70.84 15.13 -42.54
CA PRO A 52 70.92 16.55 -42.28
C PRO A 52 71.10 17.31 -43.60
N PHE A 53 70.54 18.51 -43.67
CA PHE A 53 70.51 19.40 -44.84
C PHE A 53 69.61 18.95 -46.01
N ILE A 54 69.43 17.64 -46.24
CA ILE A 54 68.60 17.12 -47.34
C ILE A 54 67.15 16.89 -46.90
N ASP A 55 66.97 16.23 -45.75
CA ASP A 55 65.65 15.94 -45.19
C ASP A 55 65.19 17.09 -44.29
N ARG A 56 63.94 17.52 -44.43
CA ARG A 56 63.31 18.55 -43.59
C ARG A 56 61.92 18.09 -43.15
N ILE A 57 61.56 18.38 -41.90
CA ILE A 57 60.20 18.18 -41.41
C ILE A 57 59.35 19.33 -41.94
N ARG A 58 58.38 19.03 -42.82
CA ARG A 58 57.47 20.02 -43.40
C ARG A 58 56.39 20.45 -42.42
N ALA A 59 55.76 19.48 -41.76
CA ALA A 59 54.68 19.69 -40.80
C ALA A 59 54.65 18.57 -39.76
N ARG A 60 54.21 18.91 -38.55
CA ARG A 60 53.84 17.96 -37.50
C ARG A 60 52.33 18.02 -37.33
N VAL A 61 51.68 16.87 -37.42
CA VAL A 61 50.23 16.74 -37.37
C VAL A 61 49.85 15.87 -36.19
N ASP A 62 48.98 16.37 -35.32
CA ASP A 62 48.43 15.58 -34.21
C ASP A 62 47.39 14.60 -34.77
N LEU A 63 47.51 13.34 -34.36
CA LEU A 63 46.66 12.24 -34.80
C LEU A 63 45.44 12.07 -33.88
N ARG A 64 45.42 12.74 -32.72
CA ARG A 64 44.30 12.65 -31.78
C ARG A 64 43.05 13.34 -32.33
N GLU A 65 41.91 12.93 -31.82
CA GLU A 65 40.64 13.61 -32.08
C GLU A 65 40.72 15.06 -31.60
N ARG A 66 40.31 15.97 -32.49
CA ARG A 66 40.24 17.40 -32.24
C ARG A 66 38.81 17.85 -32.33
N VAL A 67 38.48 18.78 -31.44
CA VAL A 67 37.17 19.42 -31.35
C VAL A 67 37.33 20.84 -31.82
N VAL A 68 36.59 21.21 -32.86
CA VAL A 68 36.57 22.59 -33.39
C VAL A 68 35.14 23.08 -33.39
N SER A 69 34.91 24.21 -32.72
CA SER A 69 33.64 24.95 -32.78
C SER A 69 33.74 25.98 -33.88
N PHE A 70 32.75 26.03 -34.76
CA PHE A 70 32.63 27.06 -35.78
C PHE A 70 31.67 28.16 -35.33
N PRO A 71 31.89 29.42 -35.74
CA PRO A 71 31.04 30.54 -35.36
C PRO A 71 29.63 30.40 -35.97
N PRO A 72 28.61 31.03 -35.35
CA PRO A 72 27.23 30.99 -35.84
C PRO A 72 27.14 31.44 -37.30
N GLN A 73 26.51 30.62 -38.14
CA GLN A 73 26.25 30.96 -39.53
C GLN A 73 24.76 31.19 -39.76
N PRO A 74 24.37 32.27 -40.48
CA PRO A 74 22.98 32.50 -40.84
C PRO A 74 22.56 31.51 -41.94
N VAL A 75 21.50 30.75 -41.65
CA VAL A 75 20.89 29.78 -42.57
C VAL A 75 19.40 30.09 -42.67
N ILE A 76 18.83 29.95 -43.86
CA ILE A 76 17.40 30.18 -44.10
C ILE A 76 16.71 28.81 -44.16
N THR A 77 15.63 28.64 -43.39
CA THR A 77 14.78 27.44 -43.41
C THR A 77 13.79 27.45 -44.58
N GLU A 78 13.07 26.35 -44.77
CA GLU A 78 11.99 26.26 -45.77
C GLU A 78 10.90 27.33 -45.56
N ASP A 79 10.61 27.67 -44.30
CA ASP A 79 9.64 28.71 -43.92
C ASP A 79 10.15 30.15 -44.14
N ASN A 80 11.30 30.32 -44.80
CA ASN A 80 11.96 31.61 -45.03
C ASN A 80 12.32 32.36 -43.73
N LEU A 81 12.69 31.61 -42.68
CA LEU A 81 13.19 32.18 -41.42
C LEU A 81 14.71 32.05 -41.36
N THR A 82 15.39 33.11 -40.89
CA THR A 82 16.84 33.09 -40.73
C THR A 82 17.22 32.61 -39.34
N LEU A 83 17.94 31.50 -39.24
CA LEU A 83 18.47 30.93 -38.00
C LEU A 83 19.98 31.09 -37.94
N ALA A 84 20.50 31.36 -36.75
CA ALA A 84 21.93 31.25 -36.47
C ALA A 84 22.20 29.88 -35.87
N ILE A 85 23.06 29.08 -36.52
CA ILE A 85 23.37 27.72 -36.07
C ILE A 85 24.85 27.60 -35.74
N ASP A 86 25.11 27.22 -34.49
CA ASP A 86 26.46 26.90 -34.01
C ASP A 86 26.70 25.41 -34.14
N THR A 87 27.89 25.03 -34.61
CA THR A 87 28.25 23.61 -34.77
C THR A 87 29.63 23.31 -34.22
N VAL A 88 29.76 22.08 -33.73
CA VAL A 88 31.01 21.51 -33.25
C VAL A 88 31.29 20.25 -34.05
N VAL A 89 32.47 20.18 -34.66
CA VAL A 89 32.91 19.05 -35.45
C VAL A 89 34.07 18.36 -34.76
N TYR A 90 33.94 17.05 -34.61
CA TYR A 90 34.95 16.19 -34.03
C TYR A 90 35.58 15.38 -35.15
N PHE A 91 36.87 15.58 -35.36
CA PHE A 91 37.61 14.91 -36.42
C PHE A 91 39.02 14.56 -35.98
N GLN A 92 39.60 13.55 -36.62
CA GLN A 92 41.00 13.18 -36.43
C GLN A 92 41.69 13.05 -37.78
N VAL A 93 43.00 13.30 -37.80
CA VAL A 93 43.80 13.10 -39.01
C VAL A 93 44.20 11.63 -39.11
N THR A 94 43.75 10.96 -40.16
CA THR A 94 44.10 9.55 -40.44
C THR A 94 45.26 9.44 -41.42
N ASN A 95 45.34 10.36 -42.40
CA ASN A 95 46.45 10.44 -43.34
C ASN A 95 47.13 11.83 -43.28
N PRO A 96 48.25 11.96 -42.54
CA PRO A 96 48.98 13.22 -42.39
C PRO A 96 49.57 13.76 -43.70
N GLN A 97 49.90 12.89 -44.66
CA GLN A 97 50.39 13.33 -45.96
C GLN A 97 49.29 14.08 -46.71
N ALA A 98 48.10 13.47 -46.82
CA ALA A 98 46.96 14.09 -47.49
C ALA A 98 46.56 15.41 -46.80
N ALA A 99 46.55 15.45 -45.47
CA ALA A 99 46.19 16.66 -44.71
C ALA A 99 47.14 17.85 -44.92
N VAL A 100 48.38 17.60 -45.37
CA VAL A 100 49.40 18.63 -45.62
C VAL A 100 49.49 19.04 -47.09
N TYR A 101 49.22 18.12 -48.03
CA TYR A 101 49.39 18.36 -49.46
C TYR A 101 48.10 18.56 -50.24
N GLU A 102 46.98 17.96 -49.82
CA GLU A 102 45.71 18.03 -50.55
C GLU A 102 44.91 19.31 -50.24
N ILE A 103 45.21 19.97 -49.12
CA ILE A 103 44.57 21.23 -48.72
C ILE A 103 45.51 22.12 -47.89
N SER A 104 45.49 23.43 -48.15
CA SER A 104 46.34 24.39 -47.44
C SER A 104 45.97 24.54 -45.96
N ASN A 105 44.67 24.58 -45.64
CA ASN A 105 44.16 24.62 -44.27
C ASN A 105 42.86 23.81 -44.19
N TYR A 106 42.98 22.59 -43.68
CA TYR A 106 41.83 21.70 -43.55
C TYR A 106 40.77 22.21 -42.55
N ILE A 107 41.14 23.02 -41.56
CA ILE A 107 40.17 23.53 -40.57
C ILE A 107 39.18 24.48 -41.26
N VAL A 108 39.70 25.42 -42.05
CA VAL A 108 38.87 26.35 -42.85
C VAL A 108 38.09 25.59 -43.93
N GLY A 109 38.68 24.54 -44.51
CA GLY A 109 37.97 23.68 -45.46
C GLY A 109 36.77 22.97 -44.82
N VAL A 110 36.94 22.39 -43.62
CA VAL A 110 35.87 21.74 -42.87
C VAL A 110 34.80 22.76 -42.46
N GLU A 111 35.18 23.96 -42.04
CA GLU A 111 34.25 25.06 -41.71
C GLU A 111 33.35 25.40 -42.91
N GLN A 112 33.94 25.57 -44.09
CA GLN A 112 33.22 25.91 -45.30
C GLN A 112 32.29 24.77 -45.75
N LEU A 113 32.76 23.53 -45.72
CA LEU A 113 31.93 22.36 -46.02
C LEU A 113 30.77 22.23 -45.04
N THR A 114 31.01 22.48 -43.75
CA THR A 114 29.99 22.43 -42.71
C THR A 114 28.93 23.50 -42.99
N THR A 115 29.34 24.72 -43.32
CA THR A 115 28.44 25.83 -43.66
C THR A 115 27.57 25.52 -44.88
N THR A 116 28.17 25.01 -45.96
CA THR A 116 27.42 24.65 -47.18
C THR A 116 26.46 23.48 -46.92
N THR A 117 26.90 22.47 -46.16
CA THR A 117 26.06 21.30 -45.85
C THR A 117 24.91 21.68 -44.92
N LEU A 118 25.16 22.53 -43.91
CA LEU A 118 24.12 23.09 -43.05
C LEU A 118 23.06 23.83 -43.86
N ARG A 119 23.49 24.70 -44.79
CA ARG A 119 22.57 25.44 -45.66
C ARG A 119 21.69 24.52 -46.50
N ASN A 120 22.26 23.43 -47.03
CA ASN A 120 21.52 22.47 -47.85
C ASN A 120 20.55 21.63 -47.02
N VAL A 121 20.95 21.16 -45.84
CA VAL A 121 20.12 20.30 -44.98
C VAL A 121 18.98 21.12 -44.36
N VAL A 122 19.30 22.25 -43.72
CA VAL A 122 18.32 23.08 -43.02
C VAL A 122 17.43 23.86 -44.00
N GLY A 123 17.91 24.14 -45.21
CA GLY A 123 17.11 24.81 -46.24
C GLY A 123 15.90 24.02 -46.73
N GLY A 124 15.89 22.69 -46.53
CA GLY A 124 14.74 21.82 -46.81
C GLY A 124 13.99 21.37 -45.55
N MET A 125 14.15 22.08 -44.44
CA MET A 125 13.46 21.79 -43.17
C MET A 125 12.75 23.04 -42.67
N THR A 126 11.62 22.84 -42.01
CA THR A 126 10.91 23.90 -41.28
C THR A 126 11.64 24.29 -39.98
N LEU A 127 11.23 25.40 -39.37
CA LEU A 127 11.78 25.81 -38.07
C LEU A 127 11.60 24.72 -36.99
N GLU A 128 10.41 24.15 -36.91
CA GLU A 128 10.05 23.15 -35.90
C GLU A 128 10.80 21.83 -36.10
N GLU A 129 10.94 21.38 -37.34
CA GLU A 129 11.74 20.20 -37.69
C GLU A 129 13.21 20.39 -37.33
N THR A 130 13.73 21.60 -37.48
CA THR A 130 15.12 21.92 -37.12
C THR A 130 15.36 21.75 -35.60
N PHE A 131 14.36 22.02 -34.77
CA PHE A 131 14.44 21.79 -33.31
C PHE A 131 14.21 20.34 -32.90
N THR A 132 13.27 19.65 -33.54
CA THR A 132 12.86 18.29 -33.17
C THR A 132 13.79 17.21 -33.77
N SER A 133 14.38 17.45 -34.94
CA SER A 133 15.13 16.46 -35.71
C SER A 133 16.64 16.70 -35.71
N ARG A 134 17.19 17.20 -34.59
CA ARG A 134 18.64 17.47 -34.44
C ARG A 134 19.53 16.27 -34.75
N ASP A 135 19.12 15.07 -34.33
CA ASP A 135 19.88 13.85 -34.59
C ASP A 135 19.94 13.49 -36.08
N GLN A 136 18.88 13.78 -36.83
CA GLN A 136 18.86 13.57 -38.28
C GLN A 136 19.85 14.53 -38.97
N ILE A 137 19.86 15.80 -38.56
CA ILE A 137 20.80 16.80 -39.07
C ILE A 137 22.23 16.38 -38.76
N ASN A 138 22.54 16.01 -37.51
CA ASN A 138 23.86 15.53 -37.09
C ASN A 138 24.35 14.34 -37.94
N ARG A 139 23.48 13.35 -38.21
CA ARG A 139 23.81 12.18 -39.04
C ARG A 139 24.08 12.55 -40.49
N GLN A 140 23.24 13.40 -41.08
CA GLN A 140 23.41 13.84 -42.47
C GLN A 140 24.69 14.68 -42.63
N LEU A 141 24.93 15.63 -41.73
CA LEU A 141 26.16 16.43 -41.71
C LEU A 141 27.40 15.55 -41.59
N ARG A 142 27.41 14.60 -40.63
CA ARG A 142 28.52 13.67 -40.46
C ARG A 142 28.79 12.86 -41.74
N GLY A 143 27.74 12.36 -42.38
CA GLY A 143 27.87 11.57 -43.61
C GLY A 143 28.53 12.35 -44.75
N VAL A 144 28.01 13.54 -45.06
CA VAL A 144 28.55 14.39 -46.14
C VAL A 144 29.96 14.89 -45.81
N LEU A 145 30.21 15.27 -44.55
CA LEU A 145 31.53 15.75 -44.14
C LEU A 145 32.58 14.64 -44.14
N ASP A 146 32.28 13.43 -43.65
CA ASP A 146 33.24 12.32 -43.65
C ASP A 146 33.61 11.90 -45.09
N GLU A 147 32.63 11.84 -46.00
CA GLU A 147 32.86 11.54 -47.41
C GLU A 147 33.74 12.59 -48.09
N ALA A 148 33.41 13.88 -47.94
CA ALA A 148 34.13 14.95 -48.59
C ALA A 148 35.55 15.15 -48.02
N THR A 149 35.70 15.03 -46.69
CA THR A 149 36.97 15.29 -46.00
C THR A 149 37.93 14.10 -46.02
N GLY A 150 37.46 12.90 -46.41
CA GLY A 150 38.31 11.73 -46.60
C GLY A 150 39.46 11.97 -47.60
N ARG A 151 39.23 12.81 -48.62
CA ARG A 151 40.29 13.21 -49.58
C ARG A 151 41.42 14.01 -48.94
N TRP A 152 41.14 14.71 -47.84
CA TRP A 152 42.13 15.47 -47.06
C TRP A 152 42.78 14.61 -45.98
N GLY A 153 42.50 13.30 -45.92
CA GLY A 153 43.03 12.43 -44.88
C GLY A 153 42.42 12.67 -43.51
N LEU A 154 41.24 13.28 -43.44
CA LEU A 154 40.49 13.47 -42.19
C LEU A 154 39.44 12.37 -42.05
N ARG A 155 39.09 12.05 -40.81
CA ARG A 155 37.94 11.23 -40.49
C ARG A 155 37.06 11.98 -39.51
N VAL A 156 35.79 12.17 -39.85
CA VAL A 156 34.83 12.88 -39.02
C VAL A 156 34.13 11.86 -38.12
N ALA A 157 34.41 11.95 -36.82
CA ALA A 157 33.85 11.03 -35.83
C ALA A 157 32.38 11.38 -35.55
N ARG A 158 32.11 12.67 -35.31
CA ARG A 158 30.77 13.18 -34.99
C ARG A 158 30.65 14.68 -35.28
N VAL A 159 29.40 15.11 -35.47
CA VAL A 159 29.00 16.50 -35.66
C VAL A 159 27.85 16.75 -34.70
N GLU A 160 27.92 17.85 -33.96
CA GLU A 160 26.90 18.24 -33.00
C GLU A 160 26.50 19.71 -33.23
N LEU A 161 25.19 19.94 -33.37
CA LEU A 161 24.63 21.29 -33.29
C LEU A 161 24.69 21.77 -31.83
N ARG A 162 25.36 22.89 -31.58
CA ARG A 162 25.52 23.47 -30.24
C ARG A 162 24.29 24.31 -29.87
N SER A 163 23.88 25.23 -30.74
CA SER A 163 22.69 26.04 -30.59
C SER A 163 22.02 26.27 -31.95
N ILE A 164 20.73 26.56 -31.90
CA ILE A 164 19.90 26.94 -33.05
C ILE A 164 19.08 28.12 -32.57
N ASP A 165 19.47 29.31 -33.01
CA ASP A 165 18.97 30.57 -32.49
C ASP A 165 18.10 31.27 -33.54
N PRO A 166 16.76 31.33 -33.33
CA PRO A 166 15.85 32.04 -34.20
C PRO A 166 15.94 33.55 -33.96
N PRO A 167 15.38 34.39 -34.86
CA PRO A 167 15.38 35.82 -34.64
C PRO A 167 14.49 36.16 -33.41
N PRO A 168 14.83 37.19 -32.62
CA PRO A 168 14.15 37.47 -31.35
C PRO A 168 12.64 37.64 -31.43
N SER A 169 12.11 38.14 -32.55
CA SER A 169 10.67 38.30 -32.78
C SER A 169 9.92 36.96 -32.82
N ILE A 170 10.53 35.94 -33.43
CA ILE A 170 9.96 34.59 -33.51
C ILE A 170 10.12 33.89 -32.18
N GLN A 171 11.27 34.04 -31.52
CA GLN A 171 11.50 33.48 -30.18
C GLN A 171 10.42 33.95 -29.18
N ALA A 172 10.16 35.25 -29.12
CA ALA A 172 9.13 35.81 -28.24
C ALA A 172 7.71 35.29 -28.58
N SER A 173 7.42 35.11 -29.87
CA SER A 173 6.13 34.58 -30.33
C SER A 173 5.97 33.11 -29.96
N MET A 174 7.02 32.30 -30.14
CA MET A 174 7.06 30.89 -29.73
C MET A 174 6.94 30.74 -28.22
N GLU A 175 7.67 31.54 -27.43
CA GLU A 175 7.56 31.52 -25.97
C GLU A 175 6.13 31.82 -25.51
N LYS A 176 5.49 32.82 -26.11
CA LYS A 176 4.08 33.16 -25.84
C LYS A 176 3.14 32.03 -26.22
N GLN A 177 3.34 31.40 -27.38
CA GLN A 177 2.53 30.26 -27.84
C GLN A 177 2.73 29.03 -26.95
N MET A 178 3.97 28.68 -26.62
CA MET A 178 4.30 27.56 -25.75
C MET A 178 3.77 27.76 -24.33
N LYS A 179 3.83 29.00 -23.81
CA LYS A 179 3.23 29.36 -22.53
C LYS A 179 1.72 29.15 -22.57
N ALA A 180 1.05 29.66 -23.61
CA ALA A 180 -0.40 29.49 -23.77
C ALA A 180 -0.81 28.01 -23.91
N ASP A 181 -0.06 27.20 -24.66
CA ASP A 181 -0.36 25.77 -24.80
C ASP A 181 -0.11 25.00 -23.50
N ARG A 182 0.96 25.32 -22.76
CA ARG A 182 1.22 24.75 -21.43
C ARG A 182 0.15 25.15 -20.41
N GLU A 183 -0.25 26.43 -20.39
CA GLU A 183 -1.34 26.91 -19.53
C GLU A 183 -2.66 26.22 -19.87
N LYS A 184 -2.98 26.06 -21.17
CA LYS A 184 -4.16 25.30 -21.62
C LYS A 184 -4.12 23.85 -21.14
N ARG A 185 -3.00 23.16 -21.32
CA ARG A 185 -2.82 21.77 -20.86
C ARG A 185 -2.94 21.67 -19.33
N ALA A 186 -2.33 22.60 -18.60
CA ALA A 186 -2.40 22.64 -17.14
C ALA A 186 -3.84 22.88 -16.65
N MET A 187 -4.60 23.76 -17.31
CA MET A 187 -6.02 23.99 -17.00
C MET A 187 -6.87 22.75 -17.26
N ILE A 188 -6.68 22.07 -18.40
CA ILE A 188 -7.39 20.83 -18.72
C ILE A 188 -7.09 19.76 -17.67
N LEU A 189 -5.80 19.53 -17.36
CA LEU A 189 -5.39 18.53 -16.37
C LEU A 189 -5.93 18.84 -14.97
N THR A 190 -5.96 20.12 -14.58
CA THR A 190 -6.53 20.55 -13.29
C THR A 190 -8.04 20.30 -13.25
N ALA A 191 -8.76 20.62 -14.33
CA ALA A 191 -10.19 20.39 -14.43
C ALA A 191 -10.53 18.88 -14.41
N GLU A 192 -9.73 18.06 -15.11
CA GLU A 192 -9.85 16.60 -15.07
C GLU A 192 -9.57 16.04 -13.67
N GLY A 193 -8.51 16.51 -13.00
CA GLY A 193 -8.21 16.12 -11.63
C GLY A 193 -9.29 16.52 -10.63
N GLN A 194 -9.87 17.72 -10.76
CA GLN A 194 -11.01 18.15 -9.93
C GLN A 194 -12.25 17.28 -10.17
N ARG A 195 -12.55 16.97 -11.43
CA ARG A 195 -13.67 16.10 -11.80
C ARG A 195 -13.48 14.70 -11.22
N GLU A 196 -12.31 14.09 -11.38
CA GLU A 196 -12.02 12.75 -10.88
C GLU A 196 -12.06 12.70 -9.35
N SER A 197 -11.50 13.72 -8.68
CA SER A 197 -11.56 13.86 -7.23
C SER A 197 -13.01 13.96 -6.71
N ALA A 198 -13.84 14.78 -7.35
CA ALA A 198 -15.25 14.93 -6.97
C ALA A 198 -16.05 13.63 -7.15
N ILE A 199 -15.78 12.87 -8.23
CA ILE A 199 -16.40 11.56 -8.47
C ILE A 199 -16.01 10.59 -7.36
N LYS A 200 -14.70 10.44 -7.08
CA LYS A 200 -14.22 9.54 -6.02
C LYS A 200 -14.77 9.92 -4.65
N GLN A 201 -14.90 11.20 -4.35
CA GLN A 201 -15.48 11.67 -3.08
C GLN A 201 -16.97 11.35 -2.99
N ALA A 202 -17.75 11.54 -4.06
CA ALA A 202 -19.16 11.18 -4.10
C ALA A 202 -19.37 9.66 -3.98
N GLU A 203 -18.54 8.86 -4.65
CA GLU A 203 -18.54 7.40 -4.53
C GLU A 203 -18.19 6.95 -3.11
N GLY A 204 -17.17 7.54 -2.49
CA GLY A 204 -16.81 7.28 -1.10
C GLY A 204 -17.92 7.62 -0.12
N GLN A 205 -18.61 8.76 -0.30
CA GLN A 205 -19.78 9.14 0.51
C GLN A 205 -20.94 8.16 0.34
N LYS A 206 -21.26 7.80 -0.90
CA LYS A 206 -22.30 6.79 -1.20
C LYS A 206 -21.97 5.46 -0.53
N GLN A 207 -20.74 4.97 -0.68
CA GLN A 207 -20.31 3.71 -0.09
C GLN A 207 -20.36 3.76 1.44
N SER A 208 -19.94 4.86 2.05
CA SER A 208 -20.02 5.08 3.50
C SER A 208 -21.47 5.04 4.00
N GLN A 209 -22.40 5.70 3.31
CA GLN A 209 -23.83 5.67 3.67
C GLN A 209 -24.44 4.26 3.56
N ILE A 210 -24.05 3.50 2.53
CA ILE A 210 -24.51 2.10 2.37
C ILE A 210 -23.99 1.25 3.54
N LEU A 211 -22.70 1.33 3.84
CA LEU A 211 -22.09 0.57 4.95
C LEU A 211 -22.71 0.95 6.30
N GLN A 212 -23.04 2.23 6.52
CA GLN A 212 -23.75 2.67 7.73
C GLN A 212 -25.16 2.09 7.81
N ALA A 213 -25.91 2.10 6.71
CA ALA A 213 -27.26 1.54 6.66
C ALA A 213 -27.25 0.01 6.87
N GLU A 214 -26.30 -0.69 6.25
CA GLU A 214 -26.10 -2.13 6.43
C GLU A 214 -25.69 -2.45 7.87
N GLY A 215 -24.76 -1.69 8.45
CA GLY A 215 -24.36 -1.81 9.86
C GLY A 215 -25.52 -1.57 10.82
N ALA A 216 -26.35 -0.54 10.58
CA ALA A 216 -27.53 -0.25 11.40
C ALA A 216 -28.58 -1.37 11.29
N LYS A 217 -28.82 -1.90 10.08
CA LYS A 217 -29.70 -3.06 9.86
C LYS A 217 -29.20 -4.28 10.62
N GLN A 218 -27.91 -4.60 10.50
CA GLN A 218 -27.31 -5.75 11.16
C GLN A 218 -27.37 -5.61 12.68
N ALA A 219 -27.07 -4.41 13.21
CA ALA A 219 -27.18 -4.12 14.63
C ALA A 219 -28.63 -4.28 15.15
N ALA A 220 -29.62 -3.84 14.38
CA ALA A 220 -31.04 -3.99 14.74
C ALA A 220 -31.51 -5.46 14.73
N ILE A 221 -31.01 -6.28 13.79
CA ILE A 221 -31.30 -7.72 13.77
C ILE A 221 -30.68 -8.40 14.99
N LEU A 222 -29.40 -8.13 15.26
CA LEU A 222 -28.68 -8.73 16.39
C LEU A 222 -29.32 -8.34 17.73
N SER A 223 -29.78 -7.09 17.89
CA SER A 223 -30.48 -6.66 19.11
C SER A 223 -31.84 -7.35 19.26
N ALA A 224 -32.62 -7.49 18.19
CA ALA A 224 -33.90 -8.20 18.21
C ALA A 224 -33.73 -9.70 18.54
N GLU A 225 -32.68 -10.34 17.99
CA GLU A 225 -32.33 -11.72 18.30
C GLU A 225 -31.89 -11.87 19.76
N ALA A 226 -31.04 -10.97 20.26
CA ALA A 226 -30.64 -10.95 21.66
C ALA A 226 -31.84 -10.79 22.61
N ASP A 227 -32.77 -9.88 22.30
CA ASP A 227 -34.00 -9.67 23.08
C ASP A 227 -34.90 -10.90 23.07
N ARG A 228 -35.03 -11.57 21.92
CA ARG A 228 -35.80 -12.81 21.78
C ARG A 228 -35.18 -13.93 22.62
N GLN A 229 -33.87 -14.13 22.50
CA GLN A 229 -33.14 -15.15 23.24
C GLN A 229 -33.20 -14.88 24.74
N SER A 230 -33.02 -13.62 25.16
CA SER A 230 -33.13 -13.19 26.55
C SER A 230 -34.52 -13.47 27.13
N ARG A 231 -35.60 -13.19 26.37
CA ARG A 231 -36.99 -13.51 26.79
C ARG A 231 -37.23 -15.01 26.89
N MET A 232 -36.73 -15.79 25.93
CA MET A 232 -36.86 -17.25 25.96
C MET A 232 -36.17 -17.86 27.18
N LEU A 233 -34.93 -17.44 27.47
CA LEU A 233 -34.18 -17.91 28.62
C LEU A 233 -34.86 -17.53 29.95
N ARG A 234 -35.41 -16.32 30.08
CA ARG A 234 -36.20 -15.93 31.26
C ARG A 234 -37.44 -16.80 31.42
N ALA A 235 -38.22 -17.01 30.36
CA ALA A 235 -39.42 -17.85 30.40
C ALA A 235 -39.10 -19.31 30.74
N GLN A 236 -37.98 -19.84 30.27
CA GLN A 236 -37.50 -21.18 30.64
C GLN A 236 -37.11 -21.25 32.13
N GLY A 237 -36.40 -20.23 32.63
CA GLY A 237 -36.05 -20.10 34.04
C GLY A 237 -37.27 -20.02 34.95
N GLU A 238 -38.26 -19.18 34.59
CA GLU A 238 -39.54 -19.06 35.32
C GLU A 238 -40.33 -20.36 35.32
N ARG A 239 -40.41 -21.05 34.18
CA ARG A 239 -41.07 -22.36 34.09
C ARG A 239 -40.37 -23.40 34.97
N ALA A 240 -39.05 -23.44 34.95
CA ALA A 240 -38.26 -24.35 35.78
C ALA A 240 -38.48 -24.07 37.28
N ALA A 241 -38.46 -22.78 37.68
CA ALA A 241 -38.70 -22.36 39.05
C ALA A 241 -40.12 -22.75 39.53
N ALA A 242 -41.16 -22.47 38.73
CA ALA A 242 -42.54 -22.83 39.07
C ALA A 242 -42.73 -24.35 39.16
N TYR A 243 -42.09 -25.12 38.28
CA TYR A 243 -42.13 -26.58 38.33
C TYR A 243 -41.46 -27.15 39.58
N LEU A 244 -40.29 -26.62 39.96
CA LEU A 244 -39.59 -27.00 41.19
C LEU A 244 -40.40 -26.62 42.44
N GLN A 245 -41.03 -25.44 42.44
CA GLN A 245 -41.89 -25.01 43.54
C GLN A 245 -43.11 -25.93 43.70
N ALA A 246 -43.81 -26.22 42.60
CA ALA A 246 -44.98 -27.13 42.63
C ALA A 246 -44.61 -28.54 43.11
N GLN A 247 -43.43 -29.05 42.73
CA GLN A 247 -42.92 -30.31 43.27
C GLN A 247 -42.61 -30.23 44.76
N GLY A 248 -41.99 -29.13 45.21
CA GLY A 248 -41.73 -28.89 46.64
C GLY A 248 -43.01 -28.86 47.46
N GLU A 249 -44.04 -28.15 46.98
CA GLU A 249 -45.36 -28.08 47.60
C GLU A 249 -46.05 -29.45 47.61
N ALA A 250 -46.00 -30.20 46.50
CA ALA A 250 -46.56 -31.55 46.44
C ALA A 250 -45.89 -32.50 47.45
N LYS A 251 -44.56 -32.51 47.52
CA LYS A 251 -43.81 -33.31 48.51
C LYS A 251 -44.12 -32.87 49.95
N ALA A 252 -44.28 -31.57 50.20
CA ALA A 252 -44.67 -31.05 51.51
C ALA A 252 -46.09 -31.51 51.92
N ILE A 253 -47.06 -31.43 51.00
CA ILE A 253 -48.43 -31.92 51.22
C ILE A 253 -48.43 -33.43 51.48
N GLU A 254 -47.67 -34.20 50.71
CA GLU A 254 -47.56 -35.66 50.89
C GLU A 254 -46.99 -36.01 52.28
N LYS A 255 -45.88 -35.38 52.67
CA LYS A 255 -45.28 -35.57 54.00
C LYS A 255 -46.25 -35.19 55.13
N THR A 256 -46.95 -34.06 55.00
CA THR A 256 -47.94 -33.65 56.02
C THR A 256 -49.12 -34.63 56.10
N PHE A 257 -49.67 -35.10 54.98
CA PHE A 257 -50.75 -36.09 54.98
C PHE A 257 -50.32 -37.43 55.58
N ALA A 258 -49.11 -37.90 55.25
CA ALA A 258 -48.54 -39.10 55.83
C ALA A 258 -48.38 -38.97 57.36
N ALA A 259 -47.88 -37.83 57.84
CA ALA A 259 -47.75 -37.54 59.27
C ALA A 259 -49.12 -37.49 59.99
N ILE A 260 -50.13 -36.86 59.39
CA ILE A 260 -51.50 -36.79 59.96
C ILE A 260 -52.12 -38.19 60.04
N LYS A 261 -51.98 -39.01 58.99
CA LYS A 261 -52.53 -40.37 58.96
C LYS A 261 -51.89 -41.28 60.01
N ALA A 262 -50.58 -41.14 60.23
CA ALA A 262 -49.87 -41.86 61.29
C ALA A 262 -50.30 -41.43 62.70
N GLY A 263 -50.69 -40.17 62.89
CA GLY A 263 -51.10 -39.61 64.17
C GLY A 263 -52.50 -40.02 64.67
N ARG A 264 -53.32 -40.67 63.83
CA ARG A 264 -54.71 -41.11 64.15
C ARG A 264 -55.53 -40.05 64.91
N PRO A 265 -55.80 -38.89 64.29
CA PRO A 265 -56.51 -37.79 64.97
C PRO A 265 -57.93 -38.20 65.36
N THR A 266 -58.33 -37.92 66.61
CA THR A 266 -59.72 -38.11 67.04
C THR A 266 -60.62 -36.98 66.52
N PRO A 267 -61.94 -37.20 66.37
CA PRO A 267 -62.87 -36.17 65.87
C PRO A 267 -62.83 -34.86 66.65
N GLU A 268 -62.54 -34.91 67.95
CA GLU A 268 -62.39 -33.74 68.82
C GLU A 268 -61.15 -32.91 68.46
N MET A 269 -60.06 -33.55 68.03
CA MET A 269 -58.82 -32.88 67.65
C MET A 269 -58.97 -32.17 66.28
N LEU A 270 -59.64 -32.81 65.32
CA LEU A 270 -59.98 -32.17 64.04
C LEU A 270 -60.94 -30.99 64.23
N ALA A 271 -61.94 -31.12 65.11
CA ALA A 271 -62.84 -30.02 65.46
C ALA A 271 -62.08 -28.86 66.13
N TYR A 272 -61.12 -29.16 67.01
CA TYR A 272 -60.26 -28.16 67.64
C TYR A 272 -59.32 -27.47 66.63
N GLN A 273 -58.67 -28.23 65.73
CA GLN A 273 -57.84 -27.68 64.66
C GLN A 273 -58.66 -26.77 63.73
N TYR A 274 -59.86 -27.20 63.34
CA TYR A 274 -60.78 -26.38 62.55
C TYR A 274 -61.11 -25.06 63.27
N LEU A 275 -61.36 -25.11 64.58
CA LEU A 275 -61.55 -23.93 65.44
C LEU A 275 -60.31 -23.02 65.52
N GLN A 276 -59.09 -23.56 65.40
CA GLN A 276 -57.86 -22.76 65.32
C GLN A 276 -57.63 -22.13 63.95
N VAL A 277 -58.10 -22.74 62.86
CA VAL A 277 -58.04 -22.15 61.51
C VAL A 277 -59.06 -21.02 61.35
N LEU A 278 -60.15 -21.01 62.15
CA LEU A 278 -61.15 -19.93 62.14
C LEU A 278 -60.55 -18.53 62.32
N PRO A 279 -59.66 -18.26 63.31
CA PRO A 279 -58.98 -16.97 63.42
C PRO A 279 -58.07 -16.62 62.22
N GLU A 280 -57.47 -17.59 61.53
CA GLU A 280 -56.66 -17.30 60.32
C GLU A 280 -57.55 -16.87 59.15
N MET A 281 -58.73 -17.49 58.99
CA MET A 281 -59.73 -17.07 58.00
C MET A 281 -60.33 -15.68 58.29
N ALA A 282 -60.28 -15.23 59.54
CA ALA A 282 -60.73 -13.90 59.96
C ALA A 282 -59.66 -12.79 59.81
N LYS A 283 -58.38 -13.14 59.62
CA LYS A 283 -57.26 -12.18 59.48
C LYS A 283 -57.06 -11.66 58.06
N GLY A 284 -57.69 -12.25 57.04
CA GLY A 284 -57.66 -11.73 55.67
C GLY A 284 -58.48 -10.44 55.57
N GLU A 285 -57.89 -9.37 55.01
CA GLU A 285 -58.44 -8.00 54.95
C GLU A 285 -59.84 -7.87 54.27
N ALA A 286 -60.40 -8.96 53.73
CA ALA A 286 -61.63 -8.98 52.93
C ALA A 286 -62.90 -9.56 53.62
N ASN A 287 -62.85 -10.07 54.86
CA ASN A 287 -64.00 -10.77 55.47
C ASN A 287 -64.81 -9.91 56.47
N LYS A 288 -65.91 -9.28 56.01
CA LYS A 288 -66.86 -8.51 56.86
C LYS A 288 -68.24 -9.17 57.06
N MET A 289 -68.50 -10.34 56.47
CA MET A 289 -69.81 -11.00 56.53
C MET A 289 -69.66 -12.45 56.99
N TRP A 290 -70.21 -12.74 58.17
CA TRP A 290 -70.25 -14.09 58.75
C TRP A 290 -71.61 -14.71 58.45
N VAL A 291 -71.65 -15.72 57.58
CA VAL A 291 -72.84 -16.52 57.30
C VAL A 291 -72.57 -17.92 57.84
N ILE A 292 -73.26 -18.31 58.91
CA ILE A 292 -73.36 -19.73 59.25
C ILE A 292 -74.39 -20.32 58.27
N PRO A 293 -74.00 -21.24 57.38
CA PRO A 293 -74.96 -21.92 56.53
C PRO A 293 -75.98 -22.65 57.42
N SER A 294 -77.27 -22.51 57.14
CA SER A 294 -78.35 -23.17 57.88
C SER A 294 -78.25 -24.71 57.87
N ASP A 295 -77.42 -25.25 56.98
CA ASP A 295 -77.07 -26.67 56.84
C ASP A 295 -75.85 -27.11 57.67
N PHE A 296 -75.34 -26.29 58.59
CA PHE A 296 -74.22 -26.69 59.45
C PHE A 296 -74.55 -27.95 60.28
N GLY A 297 -75.78 -28.06 60.78
CA GLY A 297 -76.24 -29.24 61.52
C GLY A 297 -76.31 -30.51 60.66
N SER A 298 -76.70 -30.38 59.38
CA SER A 298 -76.83 -31.50 58.45
C SER A 298 -75.47 -31.96 57.91
N ALA A 299 -74.54 -31.03 57.66
CA ALA A 299 -73.15 -31.35 57.32
C ALA A 299 -72.42 -32.06 58.47
N LEU A 300 -72.65 -31.63 59.72
CA LEU A 300 -72.07 -32.28 60.89
C LEU A 300 -72.68 -33.67 61.11
N GLN A 301 -73.99 -33.86 60.89
CA GLN A 301 -74.63 -35.18 60.89
C GLN A 301 -74.15 -36.09 59.75
N GLY A 302 -73.87 -35.54 58.56
CA GLY A 302 -73.29 -36.28 57.45
C GLY A 302 -71.87 -36.75 57.75
N PHE A 303 -71.07 -35.88 58.37
CA PHE A 303 -69.70 -36.18 58.80
C PHE A 303 -69.67 -37.25 59.91
N THR A 304 -70.60 -37.19 60.88
CA THR A 304 -70.68 -38.21 61.94
C THR A 304 -71.21 -39.55 61.43
N LYS A 305 -72.16 -39.57 60.48
CA LYS A 305 -72.61 -40.82 59.82
C LYS A 305 -71.54 -41.49 58.97
N LEU A 306 -70.64 -40.72 58.35
CA LEU A 306 -69.51 -41.26 57.59
C LEU A 306 -68.49 -41.98 58.49
N LEU A 307 -68.53 -41.72 59.81
CA LEU A 307 -67.56 -42.19 60.80
C LEU A 307 -68.18 -43.09 61.88
N GLY A 308 -69.48 -43.44 61.81
CA GLY A 308 -70.12 -44.33 62.79
C GLY A 308 -71.43 -44.97 62.32
N ALA A 309 -71.54 -46.30 62.45
CA ALA A 309 -72.75 -47.06 62.17
C ALA A 309 -73.74 -47.05 63.36
N PRO A 310 -75.06 -46.99 63.15
CA PRO A 310 -76.04 -46.99 64.25
C PRO A 310 -76.20 -48.40 64.84
N GLY A 311 -76.06 -48.53 66.17
CA GLY A 311 -76.48 -49.72 66.92
C GLY A 311 -77.99 -49.70 67.22
N GLU A 312 -78.60 -50.88 67.42
CA GLU A 312 -80.07 -51.06 67.50
C GLU A 312 -80.79 -50.30 68.63
N ASP A 313 -80.06 -49.73 69.61
CA ASP A 313 -80.62 -48.93 70.71
C ASP A 313 -80.60 -47.40 70.47
N GLY A 314 -80.23 -46.93 69.28
CA GLY A 314 -80.26 -45.50 68.94
C GLY A 314 -79.16 -44.64 69.59
N VAL A 315 -78.16 -45.24 70.25
CA VAL A 315 -76.97 -44.57 70.79
C VAL A 315 -75.77 -44.82 69.86
N PHE A 316 -75.18 -43.76 69.32
CA PHE A 316 -73.99 -43.84 68.47
C PHE A 316 -72.76 -44.19 69.31
N ARG A 317 -72.10 -45.30 68.96
CA ARG A 317 -70.79 -45.67 69.51
C ARG A 317 -69.79 -45.72 68.37
N TYR A 318 -68.66 -45.04 68.55
CA TYR A 318 -67.55 -45.07 67.62
C TYR A 318 -66.79 -46.40 67.78
N GLU A 319 -66.76 -47.21 66.73
CA GLU A 319 -65.79 -48.29 66.60
C GLU A 319 -64.63 -47.82 65.73
N PRO A 320 -63.38 -47.81 66.25
CA PRO A 320 -62.22 -47.54 65.43
C PRO A 320 -62.11 -48.61 64.34
N SER A 321 -61.81 -48.17 63.11
CA SER A 321 -61.49 -49.07 62.00
C SER A 321 -60.34 -50.02 62.39
N PRO A 322 -60.36 -51.30 61.97
CA PRO A 322 -59.27 -52.24 62.23
C PRO A 322 -57.93 -51.65 61.80
N VAL A 323 -56.93 -51.89 62.63
CA VAL A 323 -55.56 -51.40 62.46
C VAL A 323 -54.87 -52.22 61.37
N ASP A 324 -54.52 -51.60 60.24
CA ASP A 324 -53.39 -52.09 59.45
C ASP A 324 -52.10 -51.69 60.18
N GLU A 325 -51.41 -52.66 60.77
CA GLU A 325 -50.17 -52.45 61.54
C GLU A 325 -48.95 -52.09 60.66
N ASP A 326 -49.08 -52.16 59.33
CA ASP A 326 -47.99 -51.94 58.37
C ASP A 326 -48.11 -50.61 57.59
N LEU A 327 -48.27 -49.49 58.29
CA LEU A 327 -48.04 -48.17 57.68
C LEU A 327 -46.61 -47.70 58.03
N PRO A 328 -45.68 -47.62 57.06
CA PRO A 328 -44.34 -47.13 57.31
C PRO A 328 -44.41 -45.68 57.82
N LYS A 329 -43.74 -45.40 58.93
CA LYS A 329 -43.51 -44.02 59.38
C LYS A 329 -42.66 -43.31 58.32
N PRO A 330 -42.97 -42.08 57.92
CA PRO A 330 -42.13 -41.34 56.99
C PRO A 330 -40.76 -41.14 57.64
N GLU A 331 -39.70 -41.69 57.03
CA GLU A 331 -38.32 -41.39 57.41
C GLU A 331 -38.04 -39.92 57.06
N ASP A 332 -37.43 -39.19 58.00
CA ASP A 332 -37.28 -37.74 57.89
C ASP A 332 -36.31 -37.31 56.76
N ASP A 333 -35.39 -38.17 56.32
CA ASP A 333 -34.29 -37.78 55.42
C ASP A 333 -34.15 -38.73 54.21
N SER A 334 -34.83 -38.43 53.10
CA SER A 334 -34.54 -39.06 51.80
C SER A 334 -33.32 -38.38 51.14
N GLU A 335 -32.39 -39.13 50.55
CA GLU A 335 -31.19 -38.63 49.83
C GLU A 335 -31.50 -37.52 48.80
N GLU A 336 -32.71 -37.55 48.21
CA GLU A 336 -33.21 -36.55 47.26
C GLU A 336 -33.34 -35.13 47.84
N VAL A 337 -33.52 -34.98 49.15
CA VAL A 337 -33.65 -33.67 49.84
C VAL A 337 -32.27 -33.09 50.16
N ALA A 338 -31.25 -33.92 50.36
CA ALA A 338 -29.90 -33.48 50.67
C ALA A 338 -29.26 -32.72 49.49
N ASP A 339 -29.51 -33.17 48.26
CA ASP A 339 -28.96 -32.55 47.05
C ASP A 339 -29.56 -31.17 46.73
N TRP A 340 -30.72 -30.83 47.30
CA TRP A 340 -31.40 -29.55 47.04
C TRP A 340 -30.66 -28.34 47.64
N PHE A 341 -29.78 -28.57 48.61
CA PHE A 341 -29.02 -27.52 49.32
C PHE A 341 -27.57 -27.37 48.84
N HIS A 342 -27.17 -28.03 47.75
CA HIS A 342 -25.82 -27.92 47.20
C HIS A 342 -25.69 -26.84 46.11
N THR A 343 -25.15 -25.67 46.47
CA THR A 343 -24.94 -24.51 45.57
C THR A 343 -23.70 -24.62 44.66
N ARG A 344 -23.41 -25.79 44.07
CA ARG A 344 -22.27 -25.92 43.13
C ARG A 344 -22.71 -25.53 41.71
N THR A 345 -22.01 -24.57 41.13
CA THR A 345 -22.21 -24.17 39.73
C THR A 345 -21.77 -25.31 38.81
N ASP A 346 -22.62 -25.65 37.83
CA ASP A 346 -22.34 -26.71 36.86
C ASP A 346 -21.02 -26.41 36.10
N PRO A 347 -20.02 -27.32 36.13
CA PRO A 347 -18.72 -27.11 35.49
C PRO A 347 -18.80 -26.88 33.97
N ALA A 348 -19.88 -27.33 33.31
CA ALA A 348 -20.10 -27.09 31.88
C ALA A 348 -20.41 -25.61 31.58
N ILE A 349 -21.16 -24.93 32.47
CA ILE A 349 -21.51 -23.51 32.31
C ILE A 349 -20.25 -22.64 32.48
N ALA A 350 -19.37 -22.99 33.42
CA ALA A 350 -18.11 -22.28 33.63
C ALA A 350 -17.18 -22.35 32.40
N GLN A 351 -17.11 -23.51 31.73
CA GLN A 351 -16.32 -23.67 30.51
C GLN A 351 -16.91 -22.92 29.31
N ALA A 352 -18.24 -22.86 29.19
CA ALA A 352 -18.91 -22.14 28.11
C ALA A 352 -18.66 -20.62 28.18
N VAL A 353 -18.67 -20.05 29.39
CA VAL A 353 -18.38 -18.61 29.60
C VAL A 353 -16.91 -18.30 29.27
N ALA A 354 -15.97 -19.14 29.70
CA ALA A 354 -14.55 -18.96 29.40
C ALA A 354 -14.25 -18.98 27.89
N LYS A 355 -14.95 -19.82 27.12
CA LYS A 355 -14.81 -19.88 25.66
C LYS A 355 -15.38 -18.63 24.98
N ALA A 356 -16.54 -18.14 25.42
CA ALA A 356 -17.15 -16.93 24.88
C ALA A 356 -16.27 -15.68 25.12
N GLU A 357 -15.60 -15.59 26.27
CA GLU A 357 -14.64 -14.51 26.54
C GLU A 357 -13.39 -14.59 25.65
N ALA A 358 -12.92 -15.79 25.32
CA ALA A 358 -11.78 -15.97 24.44
C ALA A 358 -12.09 -15.54 22.99
N ASP A 359 -13.27 -15.91 22.47
CA ASP A 359 -13.70 -15.56 21.12
C ASP A 359 -13.85 -14.03 20.96
N ALA A 360 -14.38 -13.33 21.98
CA ALA A 360 -14.53 -11.88 22.00
C ALA A 360 -13.20 -11.09 22.01
N ARG A 361 -12.09 -11.72 22.41
CA ARG A 361 -10.75 -11.10 22.45
C ARG A 361 -9.99 -11.20 21.12
N THR A 362 -10.54 -11.88 20.12
CA THR A 362 -9.88 -12.04 18.82
C THR A 362 -10.09 -10.78 17.97
N PRO A 363 -9.03 -10.08 17.50
CA PRO A 363 -9.17 -8.91 16.65
C PRO A 363 -9.77 -9.30 15.29
N VAL A 364 -10.76 -8.53 14.83
CA VAL A 364 -11.39 -8.75 13.51
C VAL A 364 -10.44 -8.24 12.42
N GLU A 365 -10.01 -9.13 11.52
CA GLU A 365 -9.17 -8.79 10.36
C GLU A 365 -9.93 -7.80 9.45
N GLY A 366 -9.49 -6.54 9.41
CA GLY A 366 -10.11 -5.51 8.57
C GLY A 366 -9.98 -4.06 9.04
N SER A 367 -9.35 -3.76 10.18
CA SER A 367 -9.09 -2.38 10.58
C SER A 367 -7.81 -1.84 9.94
N VAL A 368 -7.98 -1.01 8.90
CA VAL A 368 -7.17 0.15 8.48
C VAL A 368 -5.63 -0.01 8.48
N PRO A 369 -4.93 0.16 7.33
CA PRO A 369 -3.48 0.25 7.34
C PRO A 369 -3.03 1.44 8.20
N GLY A 370 -2.20 1.16 9.20
CA GLY A 370 -1.67 2.16 10.13
C GLY A 370 -0.95 3.30 9.42
N PRO A 371 -0.86 4.49 10.05
CA PRO A 371 -0.27 5.67 9.43
C PRO A 371 1.18 5.37 9.01
N HIS A 372 1.48 5.69 7.75
CA HIS A 372 2.81 5.69 7.19
C HIS A 372 3.84 6.24 8.19
N GLN A 373 4.84 5.43 8.54
CA GLN A 373 6.06 5.91 9.15
C GLN A 373 6.72 6.87 8.16
N LEU A 374 6.69 8.16 8.51
CA LEU A 374 7.50 9.19 7.88
C LEU A 374 8.98 8.79 8.01
N SER A 375 9.61 8.52 6.88
CA SER A 375 11.05 8.39 6.73
C SER A 375 11.74 9.67 7.24
N ALA A 376 12.66 9.50 8.19
CA ALA A 376 13.52 10.56 8.71
C ALA A 376 14.39 11.20 7.59
N PRO A 377 14.71 12.50 7.68
CA PRO A 377 15.59 13.16 6.71
C PRO A 377 17.05 12.68 6.89
N PRO A 378 17.88 12.69 5.82
CA PRO A 378 19.26 12.24 5.90
C PRO A 378 20.10 13.23 6.72
N GLU A 379 20.87 12.70 7.66
CA GLU A 379 21.92 13.45 8.35
C GLU A 379 22.99 13.90 7.35
N THR A 380 23.28 15.20 7.40
CA THR A 380 24.41 15.84 6.75
C THR A 380 25.74 15.31 7.29
N GLN A 381 26.60 14.83 6.39
CA GLN A 381 28.06 14.92 6.51
C GLN A 381 28.62 15.67 5.31
#